data_AF-A0A8W8MU61-F1
#
_entry.id   AF-A0A8W8MU61-F1
#
_cell.length_a   1.000
_cell.length_b   1.000
_cell.length_c   1.000
_cell.angle_alpha   90.00
_cell.angle_beta   90.00
_cell.angle_gamma   90.00
#
_symmetry.space_group_name_H-M   'P 1'
#
loop_
_entity.id
_entity.type
_entity.pdbx_description
1 polymer ?
#
loop_
_entity_poly.entity_id
_entity_poly.type
_entity_poly.pdbx_seq_one_letter_code
_entity_poly.pdbx_strand_id
1 'polypeptide(L)'
;MSIPVSFVGIQGHFHSSDINIDVVKYRLDKVAEAGLKIWITELTVSENDANKKAVALENLMTLFFSHPAVEGIMLWGFWDGAIHNAPAKLFEGPNLTPNAAGQVYLDLVEKSWKTDYSQTISPHTHLSTTGFLGDYVLNVKRDGHVIHQEPFSVDQSGKHVTVHLTGDHDVSHVAFG
;
A
#
# COMPACT_ATOMS: atom_id res chain seq x y z
N MET A 1 -32.99 22.63 -0.96
CA MET A 1 -32.28 21.69 -1.83
C MET A 1 -31.01 21.28 -1.09
N SER A 2 -30.84 20.01 -0.75
CA SER A 2 -29.65 19.51 -0.06
C SER A 2 -28.54 19.21 -1.07
N ILE A 3 -27.29 19.50 -0.72
CA ILE A 3 -26.11 19.10 -1.52
C ILE A 3 -25.80 17.64 -1.17
N PRO A 4 -25.69 16.73 -2.16
CA PRO A 4 -25.34 15.33 -1.89
C PRO A 4 -23.89 15.21 -1.40
N VAL A 5 -23.67 14.35 -0.42
CA VAL A 5 -22.34 14.04 0.14
C VAL A 5 -21.90 12.67 -0.38
N SER A 6 -20.71 12.60 -0.98
CA SER A 6 -20.19 11.37 -1.60
C SER A 6 -19.13 10.65 -0.77
N PHE A 7 -18.41 11.37 0.09
CA PHE A 7 -17.33 10.84 0.91
C PHE A 7 -17.18 11.64 2.21
N VAL A 8 -16.53 11.05 3.20
CA VAL A 8 -16.11 11.70 4.44
C VAL A 8 -14.58 11.87 4.42
N GLY A 9 -14.12 13.10 4.56
CA GLY A 9 -12.70 13.41 4.76
C GLY A 9 -12.37 13.44 6.25
N ILE A 10 -11.36 12.69 6.67
CA ILE A 10 -10.78 12.75 8.01
C ILE A 10 -9.38 13.35 7.88
N GLN A 11 -9.12 14.50 8.50
CA GLN A 11 -7.82 15.16 8.41
C GLN A 11 -6.70 14.22 8.89
N GLY A 12 -6.80 13.67 10.10
CA GLY A 12 -5.82 12.68 10.57
C GLY A 12 -4.50 13.29 11.04
N HIS A 13 -4.56 14.39 11.78
CA HIS A 13 -3.40 14.94 12.47
C HIS A 13 -3.18 14.25 13.82
N PHE A 14 -2.02 13.63 14.00
CA PHE A 14 -1.67 12.89 15.23
C PHE A 14 -0.38 13.41 15.86
N HIS A 15 -0.27 13.24 17.17
CA HIS A 15 0.98 13.28 17.93
C HIS A 15 1.30 11.86 18.39
N SER A 16 2.53 11.39 18.21
CA SER A 16 2.93 9.99 18.50
C SER A 16 2.58 9.53 19.92
N SER A 17 2.70 10.41 20.91
CA SER A 17 2.43 10.13 22.32
C SER A 17 0.98 9.81 22.63
N ASP A 18 0.06 10.19 21.73
CA ASP A 18 -1.38 10.20 21.99
C ASP A 18 -2.11 9.10 21.20
N ILE A 19 -1.36 8.21 20.55
CA ILE A 19 -1.94 7.20 19.66
C ILE A 19 -2.17 5.90 20.41
N ASN A 20 -3.45 5.62 20.65
CA ASN A 20 -3.92 4.26 20.92
C ASN A 20 -4.63 3.75 19.66
N ILE A 21 -4.06 2.73 19.01
CA ILE A 21 -4.55 2.25 17.71
C ILE A 21 -5.95 1.64 17.80
N ASP A 22 -6.32 1.04 18.93
CA ASP A 22 -7.67 0.49 19.15
C ASP A 22 -8.71 1.62 19.21
N VAL A 23 -8.35 2.76 19.83
CA VAL A 23 -9.23 3.94 19.88
C VAL A 23 -9.37 4.57 18.50
N VAL A 24 -8.28 4.64 17.72
CA VAL A 24 -8.34 5.12 16.32
C VAL A 24 -9.22 4.21 15.48
N LYS A 25 -9.04 2.89 15.58
CA LYS A 25 -9.87 1.91 14.90
C LYS A 25 -11.33 2.07 15.28
N TYR A 26 -11.65 2.12 16.57
CA TYR A 26 -13.03 2.30 17.03
C TYR A 26 -13.68 3.56 16.45
N ARG A 27 -12.95 4.69 16.44
CA ARG A 27 -13.45 5.95 15.85
C ARG A 27 -13.66 5.82 14.34
N LEU A 28 -12.74 5.17 13.64
CA LEU A 28 -12.84 4.94 12.20
C LEU A 28 -14.04 4.05 11.87
N ASP A 29 -14.23 2.95 12.61
CA ASP A 29 -15.40 2.06 12.50
C ASP A 29 -16.70 2.88 12.67
N LYS A 30 -16.74 3.79 13.66
CA LYS A 30 -17.89 4.67 13.90
C LYS A 30 -18.18 5.66 12.78
N VAL A 31 -17.17 6.21 12.13
CA VAL A 31 -17.39 7.05 10.94
C VAL A 31 -17.91 6.20 9.78
N ALA A 32 -17.41 4.97 9.64
CA ALA A 32 -17.81 4.06 8.58
C ALA A 32 -19.28 3.60 8.67
N GLU A 33 -19.91 3.65 9.86
CA GLU A 33 -21.35 3.41 10.04
C GLU A 33 -22.23 4.36 9.19
N ALA A 34 -21.70 5.49 8.72
CA ALA A 34 -22.38 6.38 7.79
C ALA A 34 -22.59 5.77 6.38
N GLY A 35 -21.93 4.66 6.05
CA GLY A 35 -22.02 3.99 4.75
C GLY A 35 -21.35 4.76 3.60
N LEU A 36 -20.59 5.81 3.90
CA LEU A 36 -19.82 6.61 2.95
C LEU A 36 -18.37 6.16 2.91
N LYS A 37 -17.73 6.35 1.76
CA LYS A 37 -16.29 6.13 1.59
C LYS A 37 -15.50 7.17 2.37
N ILE A 38 -14.36 6.75 2.93
CA ILE A 38 -13.52 7.57 3.79
C ILE A 38 -12.19 7.84 3.08
N TRP A 39 -11.77 9.10 3.13
CA TRP A 39 -10.42 9.51 2.78
C TRP A 39 -9.73 10.06 4.02
N ILE A 40 -8.53 9.58 4.31
CA ILE A 40 -7.64 10.25 5.25
C ILE A 40 -6.94 11.35 4.47
N THR A 41 -7.34 12.61 4.67
CA THR A 41 -7.02 13.70 3.74
C THR A 41 -5.76 14.47 4.09
N GLU A 42 -5.31 14.43 5.35
CA GLU A 42 -4.24 15.29 5.85
C GLU A 42 -3.33 14.56 6.87
N LEU A 43 -3.02 13.28 6.62
CA LEU A 43 -2.30 12.43 7.57
C LEU A 43 -0.96 13.07 7.95
N THR A 44 -0.77 13.31 9.25
CA THR A 44 0.51 13.71 9.83
C THR A 44 0.74 13.04 11.18
N VAL A 45 2.01 12.75 11.48
CA VAL A 45 2.45 12.31 12.80
C VAL A 45 3.54 13.27 13.29
N SER A 46 3.19 14.12 14.24
CA SER A 46 4.10 15.11 14.82
C SER A 46 4.92 14.48 15.94
N GLU A 47 6.20 14.27 15.70
CA GLU A 47 7.13 13.67 16.66
C GLU A 47 8.58 13.97 16.25
N ASN A 48 9.40 14.37 17.23
CA ASN A 48 10.81 14.70 17.03
C ASN A 48 11.69 13.44 17.02
N ASP A 49 11.31 12.40 17.77
CA ASP A 49 11.96 11.09 17.73
C ASP A 49 11.55 10.33 16.46
N ALA A 50 12.47 10.25 15.50
CA ALA A 50 12.20 9.63 14.20
C ALA A 50 11.73 8.16 14.30
N ASN A 51 12.20 7.41 15.30
CA ASN A 51 11.81 5.99 15.46
C ASN A 51 10.40 5.87 16.05
N LYS A 52 10.05 6.69 17.05
CA LYS A 52 8.67 6.73 17.55
C LYS A 52 7.69 7.17 16.47
N LYS A 53 8.09 8.16 15.65
CA LYS A 53 7.29 8.59 14.50
C LYS A 53 7.11 7.46 13.49
N ALA A 54 8.17 6.70 13.21
CA ALA A 54 8.12 5.57 12.28
C ALA A 54 7.11 4.52 12.72
N VAL A 55 7.17 4.08 13.99
CA VAL A 55 6.21 3.11 14.56
C VAL A 55 4.78 3.64 14.53
N ALA A 56 4.58 4.91 14.90
CA ALA A 56 3.26 5.55 14.87
C ALA A 56 2.69 5.62 13.44
N LEU A 57 3.51 6.03 12.47
CA LEU A 57 3.12 6.11 11.07
C LEU A 57 2.78 4.72 10.50
N GLU A 58 3.60 3.71 10.79
CA GLU A 58 3.37 2.33 10.36
C GLU A 58 2.01 1.81 10.84
N ASN A 59 1.72 1.98 12.13
CA ASN A 59 0.47 1.52 12.73
C ASN A 59 -0.75 2.22 12.14
N LEU A 60 -0.70 3.56 12.00
CA LEU A 60 -1.79 4.34 11.43
C LEU A 60 -2.03 3.99 9.96
N MET A 61 -0.97 4.00 9.16
CA MET A 61 -1.06 3.70 7.73
C MET A 61 -1.56 2.28 7.48
N THR A 62 -1.09 1.30 8.24
CA THR A 62 -1.56 -0.09 8.17
C THR A 62 -3.02 -0.24 8.59
N LEU A 63 -3.45 0.44 9.65
CA LEU A 63 -4.85 0.46 10.06
C LEU A 63 -5.73 1.05 8.95
N PHE A 64 -5.35 2.21 8.41
CA PHE A 64 -6.14 2.88 7.38
C PHE A 64 -6.19 2.08 6.08
N PHE A 65 -5.05 1.51 5.65
CA PHE A 65 -4.98 0.67 4.46
C PHE A 65 -5.81 -0.61 4.59
N SER A 66 -5.88 -1.20 5.79
CA SER A 66 -6.64 -2.43 6.03
C SER A 66 -8.14 -2.22 6.25
N HIS A 67 -8.60 -0.98 6.44
CA HIS A 67 -10.00 -0.71 6.76
C HIS A 67 -10.86 -0.60 5.49
N PRO A 68 -11.93 -1.43 5.32
CA PRO A 68 -12.66 -1.56 4.05
C PRO A 68 -13.42 -0.31 3.59
N ALA A 69 -13.72 0.62 4.51
CA ALA A 69 -14.34 1.90 4.15
C ALA A 69 -13.34 2.98 3.68
N VAL A 70 -12.03 2.78 3.90
CA VAL A 70 -11.00 3.74 3.51
C VAL A 70 -10.60 3.48 2.06
N GLU A 71 -10.65 4.52 1.23
CA GLU A 71 -10.26 4.43 -0.18
C GLU A 71 -8.99 5.21 -0.53
N GLY A 72 -8.51 6.05 0.40
CA GLY A 72 -7.32 6.85 0.16
C GLY A 72 -6.70 7.41 1.43
N ILE A 73 -5.38 7.55 1.38
CA ILE A 73 -4.57 8.19 2.42
C ILE A 73 -3.72 9.25 1.72
N MET A 74 -3.80 10.48 2.20
CA MET A 74 -3.04 11.62 1.70
C MET A 74 -2.25 12.24 2.85
N LEU A 75 -0.94 12.43 2.64
CA LEU A 75 -0.07 13.06 3.61
C LEU A 75 -0.22 14.60 3.56
N TRP A 76 -0.26 15.26 4.71
CA TRP A 76 -0.27 16.74 4.75
C TRP A 76 1.15 17.32 4.71
N GLY A 77 1.80 17.12 3.56
CA GLY A 77 3.22 17.40 3.37
C GLY A 77 4.12 16.32 3.95
N PHE A 78 5.27 16.12 3.33
CA PHE A 78 6.22 15.07 3.69
C PHE A 78 7.67 15.55 3.75
N TRP A 79 7.96 16.72 3.17
CA TRP A 79 9.32 17.22 2.98
C TRP A 79 9.59 18.45 3.84
N ASP A 80 10.75 18.48 4.50
CA ASP A 80 11.16 19.55 5.40
C ASP A 80 11.28 20.93 4.75
N GLY A 81 11.53 20.99 3.43
CA GLY A 81 11.62 22.24 2.69
C GLY A 81 10.28 22.94 2.43
N ALA A 82 9.14 22.27 2.63
CA ALA A 82 7.81 22.84 2.32
C ALA A 82 6.73 22.56 3.37
N ILE A 83 6.96 21.65 4.32
CA ILE A 83 5.96 21.31 5.34
C ILE A 83 5.84 22.44 6.39
N HIS A 84 4.61 22.77 6.77
CA HIS A 84 4.36 23.78 7.82
C HIS A 84 4.73 23.29 9.23
N ASN A 85 4.69 21.98 9.46
CA ASN A 85 4.94 21.34 10.75
C ASN A 85 6.19 20.45 10.67
N ALA A 86 7.34 21.04 10.98
CA ALA A 86 8.64 20.36 10.82
C ALA A 86 8.75 18.99 11.54
N PRO A 87 8.22 18.80 12.76
CA PRO A 87 8.17 17.47 13.39
C PRO A 87 7.48 16.37 12.55
N ALA A 88 6.57 16.71 11.65
CA ALA A 88 5.85 15.74 10.81
C ALA A 88 6.58 15.33 9.52
N LYS A 89 7.73 15.92 9.22
CA LYS A 89 8.52 15.59 8.02
C LYS A 89 8.87 14.10 7.95
N LEU A 90 8.86 13.54 6.75
CA LEU A 90 9.34 12.19 6.43
C LEU A 90 10.64 12.23 5.63
N PHE A 91 10.88 13.31 4.89
CA PHE A 91 12.03 13.49 4.01
C PHE A 91 12.75 14.81 4.29
N GLU A 92 14.07 14.79 4.11
CA GLU A 92 14.96 15.87 4.50
C GLU A 92 15.89 16.31 3.37
N GLY A 93 16.13 17.62 3.29
CA GLY A 93 17.07 18.24 2.37
C GLY A 93 16.64 18.17 0.90
N PRO A 94 17.44 18.75 -0.01
CA PRO A 94 17.08 18.87 -1.42
C PRO A 94 17.05 17.53 -2.18
N ASN A 95 17.68 16.50 -1.63
CA ASN A 95 17.76 15.17 -2.24
C ASN A 95 16.62 14.24 -1.79
N LEU A 96 15.66 14.73 -0.99
CA LEU A 96 14.57 13.94 -0.43
C LEU A 96 15.10 12.68 0.29
N THR A 97 16.03 12.86 1.21
CA THR A 97 16.56 11.74 2.01
C THR A 97 15.51 11.33 3.04
N PRO A 98 15.04 10.07 3.08
CA PRO A 98 14.06 9.65 4.09
C PRO A 98 14.68 9.61 5.48
N ASN A 99 13.94 10.09 6.49
CA ASN A 99 14.21 9.71 7.88
C ASN A 99 13.59 8.32 8.17
N ALA A 100 13.68 7.84 9.42
CA ALA A 100 13.14 6.52 9.78
C ALA A 100 11.65 6.34 9.42
N ALA A 101 10.82 7.37 9.59
CA ALA A 101 9.41 7.32 9.22
C ALA A 101 9.20 7.39 7.70
N GLY A 102 10.03 8.16 6.98
CA GLY A 102 10.06 8.14 5.51
C GLY A 102 10.46 6.77 4.95
N GLN A 103 11.39 6.07 5.61
CA GLN A 103 11.78 4.72 5.20
C GLN A 103 10.65 3.72 5.42
N VAL A 104 9.94 3.80 6.56
CA VAL A 104 8.73 2.99 6.81
C VAL A 104 7.66 3.26 5.74
N TYR A 105 7.40 4.53 5.39
CA TYR A 105 6.47 4.86 4.31
C TYR A 105 6.86 4.17 3.00
N LEU A 106 8.13 4.28 2.60
CA LEU A 106 8.66 3.63 1.38
C LEU A 106 8.54 2.11 1.47
N ASP A 107 8.88 1.51 2.60
CA ASP A 107 8.80 0.06 2.77
C ASP A 107 7.35 -0.43 2.67
N LEU A 108 6.39 0.29 3.24
CA LEU A 108 4.97 -0.06 3.11
C LEU A 108 4.51 0.01 1.65
N VAL A 109 4.72 1.15 0.99
CA VAL A 109 4.13 1.40 -0.35
C VAL A 109 4.90 0.73 -1.49
N GLU A 110 6.22 0.58 -1.38
CA GLU A 110 7.07 0.00 -2.42
C GLU A 110 7.38 -1.49 -2.22
N LYS A 111 7.10 -2.04 -1.03
CA LYS A 111 7.41 -3.44 -0.73
C LYS A 111 6.22 -4.18 -0.12
N SER A 112 5.75 -3.76 1.06
CA SER A 112 4.78 -4.53 1.83
C SER A 112 3.40 -4.60 1.19
N TRP A 113 2.98 -3.55 0.48
CA TRP A 113 1.67 -3.46 -0.20
C TRP A 113 1.77 -3.67 -1.71
N LYS A 114 2.73 -4.50 -2.12
CA LYS A 114 2.89 -5.02 -3.47
C LYS A 114 3.04 -6.53 -3.40
N THR A 115 2.63 -7.22 -4.45
CA THR A 115 2.81 -8.67 -4.54
C THR A 115 4.02 -8.99 -5.39
N ASP A 116 5.08 -9.52 -4.76
CA ASP A 116 6.15 -10.24 -5.43
C ASP A 116 5.93 -11.74 -5.22
N TYR A 117 5.66 -12.46 -6.30
CA TYR A 117 5.36 -13.88 -6.31
C TYR A 117 6.30 -14.61 -7.25
N SER A 118 6.86 -15.74 -6.81
CA SER A 118 7.67 -16.62 -7.66
C SER A 118 7.48 -18.08 -7.25
N GLN A 119 7.19 -18.95 -8.20
CA GLN A 119 7.00 -20.38 -7.96
C GLN A 119 7.56 -21.23 -9.10
N THR A 120 8.18 -22.36 -8.74
CA THR A 120 8.54 -23.41 -9.68
C THR A 120 7.30 -24.18 -10.13
N ILE A 121 7.13 -24.38 -11.44
CA ILE A 121 5.97 -25.08 -12.00
C ILE A 121 6.38 -26.28 -12.86
N SER A 122 5.42 -27.16 -13.12
CA SER A 122 5.53 -28.24 -14.11
C SER A 122 4.40 -28.10 -15.15
N PRO A 123 4.46 -28.80 -16.30
CA PRO A 123 3.36 -28.78 -17.27
C PRO A 123 2.01 -29.09 -16.61
N HIS A 124 0.95 -28.37 -17.01
CA HIS A 124 -0.43 -28.51 -16.48
C HIS A 124 -0.60 -28.14 -14.98
N THR A 125 0.30 -27.33 -14.42
CA THR A 125 0.15 -26.84 -13.05
C THR A 125 -0.95 -25.76 -12.98
N HIS A 126 -1.88 -25.92 -12.03
CA HIS A 126 -2.81 -24.88 -11.62
C HIS A 126 -2.27 -24.19 -10.36
N LEU A 127 -2.20 -22.86 -10.38
CA LEU A 127 -1.75 -22.06 -9.24
C LEU A 127 -2.88 -21.15 -8.75
N SER A 128 -2.96 -20.97 -7.44
CA SER A 128 -3.83 -20.00 -6.79
C SER A 128 -3.03 -19.29 -5.71
N THR A 129 -3.05 -17.96 -5.72
CA THR A 129 -2.38 -17.13 -4.72
C THR A 129 -3.23 -15.90 -4.43
N THR A 130 -2.95 -15.23 -3.32
CA THR A 130 -3.53 -13.93 -2.96
C THR A 130 -2.52 -12.83 -3.22
N GLY A 131 -2.97 -11.66 -3.67
CA GLY A 131 -2.11 -10.50 -3.90
C GLY A 131 -2.81 -9.19 -3.61
N PHE A 132 -2.04 -8.11 -3.54
CA PHE A 132 -2.52 -6.75 -3.43
C PHE A 132 -3.08 -6.28 -4.78
N LEU A 133 -4.02 -5.33 -4.72
CA LEU A 133 -4.53 -4.67 -5.91
C LEU A 133 -3.40 -3.94 -6.62
N GLY A 134 -3.41 -3.94 -7.94
CA GLY A 134 -2.39 -3.25 -8.72
C GLY A 134 -2.18 -3.83 -10.10
N ASP A 135 -1.28 -3.18 -10.83
CA ASP A 135 -0.81 -3.61 -12.13
C ASP A 135 0.49 -4.38 -11.98
N TYR A 136 0.58 -5.54 -12.64
CA TYR A 136 1.67 -6.48 -12.54
C TYR A 136 2.13 -6.95 -13.91
N VAL A 137 3.34 -7.50 -13.95
CA VAL A 137 3.89 -8.15 -15.13
C VAL A 137 4.18 -9.61 -14.79
N LEU A 138 3.47 -10.52 -15.43
CA LEU A 138 3.76 -11.94 -15.38
C LEU A 138 4.98 -12.25 -16.23
N ASN A 139 5.93 -12.99 -15.66
CA ASN A 139 7.10 -13.54 -16.34
C ASN A 139 7.10 -15.06 -16.20
N VAL A 140 7.20 -15.77 -17.32
CA VAL A 140 7.43 -17.21 -17.35
C VAL A 140 8.87 -17.46 -17.78
N LYS A 141 9.59 -18.28 -17.01
CA LYS A 141 11.02 -18.53 -17.23
C LYS A 141 11.33 -20.01 -17.46
N ARG A 142 12.33 -20.25 -18.31
CA ARG A 142 13.02 -21.54 -18.50
C ARG A 142 14.51 -21.32 -18.33
N ASP A 143 15.15 -22.14 -17.50
CA ASP A 143 16.60 -22.05 -17.23
C ASP A 143 17.08 -20.61 -16.95
N GLY A 144 16.28 -19.85 -16.18
CA GLY A 144 16.55 -18.46 -15.83
C GLY A 144 16.18 -17.41 -16.89
N HIS A 145 15.86 -17.82 -18.12
CA HIS A 145 15.51 -16.93 -19.23
C HIS A 145 14.00 -16.73 -19.34
N VAL A 146 13.55 -15.49 -19.50
CA VAL A 146 12.13 -15.17 -19.74
C VAL A 146 11.75 -15.65 -21.14
N ILE A 147 10.74 -16.51 -21.22
CA ILE A 147 10.20 -17.06 -22.47
C ILE A 147 8.81 -16.50 -22.81
N HIS A 148 8.12 -15.92 -21.83
CA HIS A 148 6.84 -15.26 -22.00
C HIS A 148 6.68 -14.15 -20.96
N GLN A 149 6.06 -13.05 -21.36
CA GLN A 149 5.77 -11.92 -20.51
C GLN A 149 4.41 -11.32 -20.89
N GLU A 150 3.55 -11.07 -19.91
CA GLU A 150 2.25 -10.41 -20.14
C GLU A 150 1.85 -9.51 -18.97
N PRO A 151 1.33 -8.30 -19.22
CA PRO A 151 0.79 -7.45 -18.17
C PRO A 151 -0.61 -7.92 -17.74
N PHE A 152 -0.92 -7.74 -16.46
CA PHE A 152 -2.28 -7.94 -15.93
C PHE A 152 -2.55 -7.03 -14.73
N SER A 153 -3.82 -6.77 -14.46
CA SER A 153 -4.25 -6.01 -13.29
C SER A 153 -5.06 -6.89 -12.35
N VAL A 154 -4.87 -6.70 -11.04
CA VAL A 154 -5.66 -7.30 -9.97
C VAL A 154 -6.55 -6.24 -9.37
N ASP A 155 -7.86 -6.44 -9.46
CA ASP A 155 -8.87 -5.63 -8.78
C ASP A 155 -9.59 -6.45 -7.70
N GLN A 156 -10.64 -5.87 -7.09
CA GLN A 156 -11.38 -6.52 -6.01
C GLN A 156 -12.08 -7.83 -6.41
N SER A 157 -12.30 -8.06 -7.71
CA SER A 157 -12.83 -9.31 -8.25
C SER A 157 -11.76 -10.40 -8.46
N GLY A 158 -10.49 -10.05 -8.30
CA GLY A 158 -9.34 -10.92 -8.58
C GLY A 158 -9.02 -10.99 -10.07
N LYS A 159 -8.07 -11.86 -10.43
CA LYS A 159 -7.67 -12.06 -11.82
C LYS A 159 -7.38 -13.52 -12.12
N HIS A 160 -8.01 -14.05 -13.15
CA HIS A 160 -7.58 -15.29 -13.79
C HIS A 160 -6.66 -14.97 -14.97
N VAL A 161 -5.47 -15.57 -14.97
CA VAL A 161 -4.47 -15.47 -16.04
C VAL A 161 -4.23 -16.87 -16.58
N THR A 162 -4.26 -17.03 -17.90
CA THR A 162 -4.02 -18.32 -18.56
C THR A 162 -2.92 -18.14 -19.59
N VAL A 163 -1.78 -18.77 -19.33
CA VAL A 163 -0.63 -18.72 -20.23
C VAL A 163 -0.65 -19.92 -21.17
N HIS A 164 -0.72 -19.67 -22.47
CA HIS A 164 -0.53 -20.69 -23.48
C HIS A 164 0.91 -20.64 -24.01
N LEU A 165 1.68 -21.67 -23.70
CA LEU A 165 3.05 -21.81 -24.20
C LEU A 165 3.07 -22.75 -25.39
N THR A 166 3.72 -22.35 -26.48
CA THR A 166 3.89 -23.18 -27.67
C THR A 166 5.20 -23.97 -27.59
N GLY A 167 5.13 -25.30 -27.78
CA GLY A 167 6.29 -26.22 -27.81
C GLY A 167 6.35 -27.17 -26.61
N ASP A 168 6.96 -28.36 -26.79
CA ASP A 168 7.28 -29.32 -25.72
C ASP A 168 8.37 -28.74 -24.84
N HIS A 169 7.96 -28.01 -23.81
CA HIS A 169 8.84 -27.14 -23.07
C HIS A 169 8.64 -27.33 -21.58
N ASP A 170 9.69 -27.85 -20.95
CA ASP A 170 9.82 -27.83 -19.49
C ASP A 170 9.89 -26.36 -19.04
N VAL A 171 8.77 -25.87 -18.52
CA VAL A 171 8.72 -24.61 -17.81
C VAL A 171 9.22 -24.88 -16.41
N SER A 172 10.11 -24.03 -15.92
CA SER A 172 10.62 -24.19 -14.56
C SER A 172 10.04 -23.18 -13.60
N HIS A 173 9.71 -21.94 -14.02
CA HIS A 173 9.30 -20.89 -13.08
C HIS A 173 8.25 -19.93 -13.65
N VAL A 174 7.39 -19.44 -12.76
CA VAL A 174 6.49 -18.29 -12.96
C VAL A 174 6.79 -17.26 -11.88
N ALA A 175 6.89 -15.98 -12.25
CA ALA A 175 7.02 -14.89 -11.31
C ALA A 175 6.24 -13.64 -11.75
N PHE A 176 5.69 -12.88 -10.81
CA PHE A 176 5.11 -11.56 -11.07
C PHE A 176 5.31 -10.63 -9.88
N GLY A 177 5.48 -9.34 -10.17
CA GLY A 177 5.71 -8.27 -9.20
C GLY A 177 5.92 -6.93 -9.89
#